data_AF-A0A8J2QXN3-F1
#
_entry.id   AF-A0A8J2QXN3-F1
#
_cell.length_a   1.000
_cell.length_b   1.000
_cell.length_c   1.000
_cell.angle_alpha   90.00
_cell.angle_beta   90.00
_cell.angle_gamma   90.00
#
_symmetry.space_group_name_H-M   'P 1'
#
loop_
_entity.id
_entity.type
_entity.pdbx_description
1 polymer ?
#
loop_
_entity_poly.entity_id
_entity_poly.type
_entity_poly.pdbx_seq_one_letter_code
_entity_poly.pdbx_strand_id
1 'polypeptide(L)'
;MEHFGLSHILFEPDKYSPDTLDLLADEEAREYWLNTCEKLVEKYVNFALSNNEDPTVEIRALKFKTCYVEALKELRVNPLAHGQLTIRLLLDVNETCLRSQGFFDLWKQQKKYENETALASLSARLSELDALPDNRQRWTELCRGVLAGNMFDWGAQAVTSILNCGLYEALQKIQKRPWLYDGLDKWIEKLETTVHHCAAVFVDNSGVDIVLGILPFVRALLLRGTSVILCANEWPALNDVTNVELQEVLQHASQICPVLAAAMATGDLVVRSNGQRGPCLDFRTVSVDLCTEMKMRGVDLIILEGMGRALHTNLNARLAVDSLKLAVVKNAWLAQRLGGPLFSVIFIYEEKPLVT
;
A
#
# COMPACT_ATOMS: atom_id res chain seq x y z
N MET A 1 -8.38 -27.29 7.90
CA MET A 1 -9.28 -26.22 7.43
C MET A 1 -9.01 -26.08 5.96
N GLU A 2 -9.91 -26.60 5.16
CA GLU A 2 -9.86 -26.54 3.70
C GLU A 2 -9.80 -25.06 3.25
N HIS A 3 -8.69 -24.63 2.61
CA HIS A 3 -8.52 -23.29 2.02
C HIS A 3 -9.38 -23.12 0.74
N PHE A 4 -10.60 -23.66 0.75
CA PHE A 4 -11.57 -23.65 -0.33
C PHE A 4 -12.15 -22.25 -0.48
N GLY A 5 -11.44 -21.39 -1.23
CA GLY A 5 -11.98 -20.07 -1.53
C GLY A 5 -11.01 -19.08 -2.13
N LEU A 6 -9.70 -19.34 -2.14
CA LEU A 6 -8.70 -18.38 -2.63
C LEU A 6 -8.01 -18.81 -3.92
N SER A 7 -8.39 -19.93 -4.54
CA SER A 7 -7.73 -20.41 -5.77
C SER A 7 -7.90 -19.50 -6.99
N HIS A 8 -8.85 -18.56 -6.95
CA HIS A 8 -8.99 -17.49 -7.96
C HIS A 8 -8.07 -16.30 -7.71
N ILE A 9 -7.39 -16.26 -6.55
CA ILE A 9 -6.45 -15.20 -6.14
C ILE A 9 -5.03 -15.76 -6.05
N LEU A 10 -4.86 -16.89 -5.37
CA LEU A 10 -3.59 -17.55 -5.06
C LEU A 10 -3.43 -18.80 -5.92
N PHE A 11 -2.28 -18.94 -6.57
CA PHE A 11 -1.99 -20.11 -7.42
C PHE A 11 -1.90 -21.41 -6.60
N GLU A 12 -1.24 -21.34 -5.44
CA GLU A 12 -1.11 -22.45 -4.51
C GLU A 12 -1.51 -21.99 -3.09
N PRO A 13 -2.82 -21.93 -2.77
CA PRO A 13 -3.30 -21.41 -1.49
C PRO A 13 -2.66 -22.08 -0.27
N ASP A 14 -2.42 -23.39 -0.32
CA ASP A 14 -1.82 -24.15 0.78
C ASP A 14 -0.34 -23.84 1.01
N LYS A 15 0.34 -23.24 0.02
CA LYS A 15 1.75 -22.81 0.12
C LYS A 15 1.90 -21.32 0.37
N TYR A 16 0.79 -20.58 0.46
CA TYR A 16 0.83 -19.15 0.60
C TYR A 16 1.31 -18.73 2.00
N SER A 17 2.40 -17.99 2.01
CA SER A 17 2.88 -17.23 3.17
C SER A 17 2.90 -15.75 2.79
N PRO A 18 2.18 -14.88 3.53
CA PRO A 18 2.20 -13.45 3.23
C PRO A 18 3.57 -12.86 3.55
N ASP A 19 4.16 -13.18 4.70
CA ASP A 19 5.34 -12.48 5.23
C ASP A 19 6.63 -12.84 4.47
N THR A 20 7.40 -11.81 4.08
CA THR A 20 8.66 -11.96 3.34
C THR A 20 9.84 -12.35 4.23
N LEU A 21 9.88 -11.83 5.46
CA LEU A 21 10.94 -12.12 6.44
C LEU A 21 10.34 -12.85 7.64
N ASP A 22 11.00 -13.93 8.05
CA ASP A 22 10.72 -14.65 9.28
C ASP A 22 11.68 -14.17 10.38
N LEU A 23 11.19 -13.34 11.30
CA LEU A 23 12.01 -12.77 12.36
C LEU A 23 12.29 -13.77 13.51
N LEU A 24 11.69 -14.97 13.50
CA LEU A 24 12.11 -16.04 14.41
C LEU A 24 13.42 -16.66 13.95
N ALA A 25 13.52 -16.95 12.65
CA ALA A 25 14.70 -17.55 12.03
C ALA A 25 15.84 -16.55 11.83
N ASP A 26 15.51 -15.29 11.57
CA ASP A 26 16.46 -14.23 11.19
C ASP A 26 16.72 -13.27 12.35
N GLU A 27 17.71 -13.61 13.18
CA GLU A 27 18.04 -12.85 14.39
C GLU A 27 18.51 -11.41 14.09
N GLU A 28 19.28 -11.22 13.02
CA GLU A 28 19.73 -9.89 12.61
C GLU A 28 18.53 -9.01 12.21
N ALA A 29 17.60 -9.55 11.41
CA ALA A 29 16.38 -8.84 11.06
C ALA A 29 15.54 -8.54 12.30
N ARG A 30 15.39 -9.52 13.20
CA ARG A 30 14.60 -9.37 14.43
C ARG A 30 15.10 -8.20 15.26
N GLU A 31 16.40 -8.17 15.55
CA GLU A 31 17.03 -7.12 16.34
C GLU A 31 16.88 -5.77 15.65
N TYR A 32 17.09 -5.70 14.33
CA TYR A 32 16.91 -4.49 13.55
C TYR A 32 15.47 -3.94 13.64
N TRP A 33 14.46 -4.78 13.44
CA TRP A 33 13.07 -4.35 13.39
C TRP A 33 12.52 -3.98 14.77
N LEU A 34 12.88 -4.72 15.83
CA LEU A 34 12.51 -4.36 17.20
C LEU A 34 13.08 -2.99 17.60
N ASN A 35 14.36 -2.73 17.28
CA ASN A 35 14.99 -1.43 17.48
C ASN A 35 14.32 -0.31 16.64
N THR A 36 13.93 -0.64 15.41
CA THR A 36 13.27 0.32 14.52
C THR A 36 11.88 0.71 15.06
N CYS A 37 11.09 -0.27 15.50
CA CYS A 37 9.80 -0.06 16.14
C CYS A 37 9.91 0.78 17.41
N GLU A 38 10.90 0.48 18.27
CA GLU A 38 11.15 1.22 19.51
C GLU A 38 11.48 2.70 19.24
N LYS A 39 12.25 3.01 18.19
CA LYS A 39 12.53 4.39 17.77
C LYS A 39 11.31 5.13 17.23
N LEU A 40 10.33 4.43 16.65
CA LEU A 40 9.11 5.04 16.12
C LEU A 40 8.14 5.47 17.22
N VAL A 41 8.25 4.92 18.43
CA VAL A 41 7.37 5.25 19.58
C VAL A 41 7.31 6.76 19.82
N GLU A 42 8.46 7.44 19.87
CA GLU A 42 8.51 8.89 20.10
C GLU A 42 7.88 9.68 18.95
N LYS A 43 7.98 9.18 17.71
CA LYS A 43 7.32 9.81 16.55
C LYS A 43 5.81 9.81 16.73
N TYR A 44 5.23 8.67 17.12
CA TYR A 44 3.78 8.57 17.35
C TYR A 44 3.32 9.42 18.54
N VAL A 45 4.07 9.41 19.65
CA VAL A 45 3.78 10.25 20.82
C VAL A 45 3.80 11.72 20.46
N ASN A 46 4.88 12.20 19.84
CA ASN A 46 5.01 13.61 19.45
C ASN A 46 3.91 14.02 18.47
N PHE A 47 3.58 13.15 17.51
CA PHE A 47 2.49 13.41 16.57
C PHE A 47 1.13 13.47 17.26
N ALA A 48 0.84 12.56 18.22
CA ALA A 48 -0.38 12.60 19.01
C ALA A 48 -0.52 13.89 19.82
N LEU A 49 0.56 14.34 20.46
CA LEU A 49 0.58 15.59 21.23
C LEU A 49 0.39 16.83 20.33
N SER A 50 0.91 16.79 19.09
CA SER A 50 0.84 17.93 18.17
C SER A 50 -0.48 18.02 17.40
N ASN A 51 -1.18 16.89 17.23
CA ASN A 51 -2.35 16.76 16.36
C ASN A 51 -3.66 16.50 17.12
N ASN A 52 -3.67 16.71 18.44
CA ASN A 52 -4.84 16.45 19.27
C ASN A 52 -4.95 17.48 20.41
N GLU A 53 -6.13 18.10 20.52
CA GLU A 53 -6.43 19.12 21.53
C GLU A 53 -7.16 18.53 22.77
N ASP A 54 -7.38 17.22 22.81
CA ASP A 54 -8.01 16.53 23.94
C ASP A 54 -7.16 16.67 25.22
N PRO A 55 -7.72 17.18 26.33
CA PRO A 55 -6.98 17.34 27.59
C PRO A 55 -6.34 16.04 28.14
N THR A 56 -6.82 14.88 27.70
CA THR A 56 -6.30 13.57 28.11
C THR A 56 -5.17 13.05 27.22
N VAL A 57 -4.82 13.75 26.12
CA VAL A 57 -3.87 13.28 25.11
C VAL A 57 -2.51 12.90 25.71
N GLU A 58 -1.98 13.73 26.63
CA GLU A 58 -0.67 13.48 27.25
C GLU A 58 -0.65 12.16 28.02
N ILE A 59 -1.70 11.91 28.81
CA ILE A 59 -1.83 10.67 29.59
C ILE A 59 -2.01 9.47 28.65
N ARG A 60 -2.85 9.59 27.62
CA ARG A 60 -3.09 8.50 26.65
C ARG A 60 -1.83 8.18 25.85
N ALA A 61 -1.06 9.20 25.44
CA ALA A 61 0.19 9.03 24.72
C ALA A 61 1.27 8.35 25.60
N LEU A 62 1.36 8.71 26.88
CA LEU A 62 2.27 8.05 27.83
C LEU A 62 1.89 6.59 28.07
N LYS A 63 0.59 6.29 28.19
CA LYS A 63 0.11 4.90 28.30
C LYS A 63 0.40 4.10 27.05
N PHE A 64 0.21 4.69 25.86
CA PHE A 64 0.56 4.06 24.59
C PHE A 64 2.05 3.71 24.56
N LYS A 65 2.91 4.69 24.87
CA LYS A 65 4.36 4.52 24.93
C LYS A 65 4.75 3.36 25.86
N THR A 66 4.19 3.34 27.06
CA THR A 66 4.47 2.30 28.07
C THR A 66 4.05 0.93 27.54
N CYS A 67 2.80 0.79 27.10
CA CYS A 67 2.24 -0.46 26.60
C CYS A 67 3.02 -1.01 25.40
N TYR A 68 3.35 -0.15 24.43
CA TYR A 68 4.04 -0.59 23.22
C TYR A 68 5.49 -0.98 23.50
N VAL A 69 6.22 -0.20 24.31
CA VAL A 69 7.60 -0.54 24.71
C VAL A 69 7.65 -1.84 25.51
N GLU A 70 6.69 -2.07 26.40
CA GLU A 70 6.59 -3.33 27.15
C GLU A 70 6.33 -4.52 26.22
N ALA A 71 5.41 -4.39 25.25
CA ALA A 71 5.18 -5.44 24.26
C ALA A 71 6.43 -5.74 23.41
N LEU A 72 7.19 -4.72 23.00
CA LEU A 72 8.45 -4.92 22.27
C LEU A 72 9.53 -5.61 23.14
N LYS A 73 9.60 -5.31 24.43
CA LYS A 73 10.50 -5.98 25.38
C LYS A 73 10.11 -7.45 25.57
N GLU A 74 8.82 -7.74 25.71
CA GLU A 74 8.33 -9.12 25.80
C GLU A 74 8.71 -9.91 24.54
N LEU A 75 8.51 -9.34 23.35
CA LEU A 75 8.88 -9.95 22.07
C LEU A 75 10.39 -10.16 21.91
N ARG A 76 11.25 -9.34 22.54
CA ARG A 76 12.70 -9.61 22.58
C ARG A 76 13.03 -10.83 23.44
N VAL A 77 12.39 -10.95 24.60
CA VAL A 77 12.67 -12.03 25.57
C VAL A 77 12.06 -13.34 25.12
N ASN A 78 10.84 -13.30 24.58
CA ASN A 78 10.10 -14.44 24.09
C ASN A 78 9.53 -14.15 22.68
N PRO A 79 10.33 -14.33 21.62
CA PRO A 79 9.88 -14.10 20.24
C PRO A 79 8.67 -14.93 19.82
N LEU A 80 8.41 -16.05 20.50
CA LEU A 80 7.28 -16.95 20.23
C LEU A 80 5.99 -16.59 20.99
N ALA A 81 6.00 -15.56 21.85
CA ALA A 81 4.87 -15.21 22.72
C ALA A 81 3.54 -15.04 21.96
N HIS A 82 3.60 -14.60 20.71
CA HIS A 82 2.44 -14.35 19.85
C HIS A 82 2.43 -15.20 18.57
N GLY A 83 3.12 -16.34 18.56
CA GLY A 83 3.25 -17.21 17.39
C GLY A 83 4.42 -16.81 16.51
N GLN A 84 4.20 -16.67 15.19
CA GLN A 84 5.26 -16.29 14.25
C GLN A 84 5.58 -14.80 14.39
N LEU A 85 6.84 -14.47 14.71
CA LEU A 85 7.30 -13.09 14.75
C LEU A 85 7.60 -12.59 13.34
N THR A 86 6.82 -11.63 12.87
CA THR A 86 6.97 -11.02 11.55
C THR A 86 6.88 -9.49 11.65
N ILE A 87 7.27 -8.79 10.58
CA ILE A 87 7.12 -7.33 10.52
C ILE A 87 5.64 -6.94 10.64
N ARG A 88 4.74 -7.68 9.99
CA ARG A 88 3.30 -7.46 10.09
C ARG A 88 2.81 -7.52 11.54
N LEU A 89 3.23 -8.52 12.31
CA LEU A 89 2.89 -8.61 13.74
C LEU A 89 3.38 -7.38 14.51
N LEU A 90 4.61 -6.93 14.29
CA LEU A 90 5.15 -5.74 14.96
C LEU A 90 4.32 -4.49 14.67
N LEU A 91 3.89 -4.31 13.42
CA LEU A 91 3.03 -3.19 13.01
C LEU A 91 1.60 -3.34 13.58
N ASP A 92 1.05 -4.55 13.64
CA ASP A 92 -0.27 -4.83 14.23
C ASP A 92 -0.27 -4.56 15.75
N VAL A 93 0.83 -4.86 16.46
CA VAL A 93 1.00 -4.54 17.88
C VAL A 93 0.98 -3.02 18.10
N ASN A 94 1.66 -2.24 17.24
CA ASN A 94 1.62 -0.77 17.32
C ASN A 94 0.18 -0.24 17.21
N GLU A 95 -0.55 -0.66 16.19
CA GLU A 95 -1.94 -0.24 15.96
C GLU A 95 -2.87 -0.67 17.10
N THR A 96 -2.66 -1.87 17.65
CA THR A 96 -3.39 -2.36 18.82
C THR A 96 -3.13 -1.49 20.06
N CYS A 97 -1.87 -1.13 20.31
CA CYS A 97 -1.49 -0.26 21.42
C CYS A 97 -2.12 1.13 21.27
N LEU A 98 -2.05 1.74 20.08
CA LEU A 98 -2.67 3.04 19.80
C LEU A 98 -4.18 3.01 20.07
N ARG A 99 -4.89 2.03 19.51
CA ARG A 99 -6.35 1.88 19.67
C ARG A 99 -6.77 1.62 21.11
N SER A 100 -5.98 0.85 21.87
CA SER A 100 -6.24 0.60 23.29
C SER A 100 -6.25 1.88 24.13
N GLN A 101 -5.57 2.94 23.66
CA GLN A 101 -5.54 4.26 24.28
C GLN A 101 -6.43 5.29 23.55
N GLY A 102 -7.37 4.82 22.72
CA GLY A 102 -8.34 5.67 22.03
C GLY A 102 -7.77 6.48 20.86
N PHE A 103 -6.59 6.14 20.35
CA PHE A 103 -6.08 6.68 19.08
C PHE A 103 -6.53 5.76 17.94
N PHE A 104 -7.79 5.90 17.51
CA PHE A 104 -8.37 5.06 16.46
C PHE A 104 -7.92 5.46 15.05
N ASP A 105 -7.67 6.75 14.83
CA ASP A 105 -7.05 7.27 13.63
C ASP A 105 -6.23 8.50 14.00
N LEU A 106 -4.93 8.27 14.22
CA LEU A 106 -4.03 9.34 14.62
C LEU A 106 -3.77 10.31 13.46
N TRP A 107 -3.81 9.84 12.21
CA TRP A 107 -3.45 10.58 11.00
C TRP A 107 -4.63 11.22 10.28
N LYS A 108 -5.86 11.05 10.77
CA LYS A 108 -7.10 11.52 10.11
C LYS A 108 -7.01 12.94 9.52
N GLN A 109 -6.59 13.92 10.33
CA GLN A 109 -6.51 15.32 9.89
C GLN A 109 -5.45 15.50 8.79
N GLN A 110 -4.29 14.87 8.96
CA GLN A 110 -3.20 14.91 7.98
C GLN A 110 -3.63 14.26 6.66
N LYS A 111 -4.24 13.07 6.70
CA LYS A 111 -4.78 12.38 5.51
C LYS A 111 -5.78 13.25 4.77
N LYS A 112 -6.71 13.88 5.50
CA LYS A 112 -7.70 14.78 4.90
C LYS A 112 -7.04 15.97 4.20
N TYR A 113 -6.12 16.65 4.88
CA TYR A 113 -5.37 17.78 4.32
C TYR A 113 -4.59 17.39 3.06
N GLU A 114 -3.90 16.25 3.10
CA GLU A 114 -3.13 15.74 1.96
C GLU A 114 -4.03 15.34 0.79
N ASN A 115 -5.16 14.70 1.06
CA ASN A 115 -6.16 14.36 0.04
C ASN A 115 -6.68 15.62 -0.67
N GLU A 116 -7.10 16.64 0.11
CA GLU A 116 -7.61 17.91 -0.45
C GLU A 116 -6.55 18.64 -1.29
N THR A 117 -5.31 18.70 -0.79
CA THR A 117 -4.17 19.32 -1.48
C THR A 117 -3.84 18.58 -2.78
N ALA A 118 -3.83 17.25 -2.76
CA ALA A 118 -3.56 16.44 -3.93
C ALA A 118 -4.70 16.53 -4.97
N LEU A 119 -5.97 16.55 -4.52
CA LEU A 119 -7.13 16.70 -5.40
C LEU A 119 -7.10 18.02 -6.17
N ALA A 120 -6.65 19.11 -5.54
CA ALA A 120 -6.47 20.40 -6.22
C ALA A 120 -5.49 20.33 -7.41
N SER A 121 -4.55 19.38 -7.41
CA SER A 121 -3.57 19.19 -8.48
C SER A 121 -3.95 18.10 -9.49
N LEU A 122 -5.03 17.35 -9.25
CA LEU A 122 -5.40 16.19 -10.06
C LEU A 122 -5.68 16.56 -11.53
N SER A 123 -6.44 17.63 -11.78
CA SER A 123 -6.80 18.04 -13.15
C SER A 123 -5.57 18.41 -14.00
N ALA A 124 -4.58 19.06 -13.39
CA ALA A 124 -3.32 19.41 -14.06
C ALA A 124 -2.53 18.15 -14.40
N ARG A 125 -2.37 17.24 -13.42
CA ARG A 125 -1.67 15.96 -13.61
C ARG A 125 -2.30 15.11 -14.72
N LEU A 126 -3.63 15.03 -14.79
CA LEU A 126 -4.32 14.29 -15.85
C LEU A 126 -4.08 14.91 -17.23
N SER A 127 -4.15 16.25 -17.33
CA SER A 127 -3.88 16.96 -18.60
C SER A 127 -2.45 16.73 -19.10
N GLU A 128 -1.46 16.71 -18.20
CA GLU A 128 -0.06 16.42 -18.55
C GLU A 128 0.12 15.00 -19.10
N LEU A 129 -0.52 14.02 -18.47
CA LEU A 129 -0.46 12.62 -18.90
C LEU A 129 -1.16 12.40 -20.25
N ASP A 130 -2.28 13.08 -20.48
CA ASP A 130 -3.01 13.04 -21.75
C ASP A 130 -2.23 13.70 -22.89
N ALA A 131 -1.43 14.73 -22.58
CA ALA A 131 -0.58 15.42 -23.56
C ALA A 131 0.63 14.59 -24.03
N LEU A 132 0.98 13.49 -23.35
CA LEU A 132 2.04 12.60 -23.79
C LEU A 132 1.64 11.92 -25.11
N PRO A 133 2.43 12.03 -26.19
CA PRO A 133 2.04 11.52 -27.51
C PRO A 133 2.19 10.00 -27.63
N ASP A 134 3.18 9.43 -26.94
CA ASP A 134 3.51 8.02 -27.01
C ASP A 134 2.85 7.22 -25.87
N ASN A 135 2.24 6.09 -26.21
CA ASN A 135 1.52 5.26 -25.25
C ASN A 135 2.48 4.57 -24.27
N ARG A 136 3.67 4.12 -24.72
CA ARG A 136 4.65 3.50 -23.82
C ARG A 136 5.21 4.52 -22.83
N GLN A 137 5.48 5.75 -23.29
CA GLN A 137 5.88 6.87 -22.45
C GLN A 137 4.80 7.21 -21.44
N ARG A 138 3.52 7.25 -21.85
CA ARG A 138 2.40 7.49 -20.92
C ARG A 138 2.34 6.43 -19.82
N TRP A 139 2.42 5.14 -20.17
CA TRP A 139 2.45 4.06 -19.18
C TRP A 139 3.68 4.11 -18.28
N THR A 140 4.83 4.50 -18.81
CA THR A 140 6.05 4.72 -18.02
C THR A 140 5.81 5.81 -16.98
N GLU A 141 5.25 6.97 -17.37
CA GLU A 141 4.99 8.08 -16.45
C GLU A 141 3.86 7.80 -15.45
N LEU A 142 2.87 6.98 -15.82
CA LEU A 142 1.85 6.48 -14.89
C LEU A 142 2.48 5.58 -13.82
N CYS A 143 3.30 4.61 -14.23
CA CYS A 143 4.00 3.71 -13.32
C CYS A 143 4.96 4.46 -12.39
N ARG A 144 5.73 5.42 -12.93
CA ARG A 144 6.58 6.30 -12.13
C ARG A 144 5.77 7.16 -11.16
N GLY A 145 4.58 7.61 -11.56
CA GLY A 145 3.64 8.34 -10.71
C GLY A 145 3.21 7.52 -9.49
N VAL A 146 2.84 6.25 -9.68
CA VAL A 146 2.51 5.34 -8.56
C VAL A 146 3.71 5.18 -7.62
N LEU A 147 4.90 4.91 -8.15
CA LEU A 147 6.11 4.74 -7.33
C LEU A 147 6.50 6.01 -6.56
N ALA A 148 6.41 7.18 -7.20
CA ALA A 148 6.70 8.45 -6.56
C ALA A 148 5.64 8.82 -5.51
N GLY A 149 4.36 8.52 -5.79
CA GLY A 149 3.25 8.64 -4.84
C GLY A 149 3.49 7.80 -3.60
N ASN A 150 3.95 6.56 -3.75
CA ASN A 150 4.26 5.70 -2.62
C ASN A 150 5.33 6.29 -1.67
N MET A 151 6.19 7.22 -2.11
CA MET A 151 7.18 7.84 -1.20
C MET A 151 6.56 8.67 -0.07
N PHE A 152 5.27 9.02 -0.15
CA PHE A 152 4.54 9.81 0.85
C PHE A 152 4.01 8.92 1.98
N ASP A 153 4.93 8.46 2.83
CA ASP A 153 4.66 7.46 3.88
C ASP A 153 5.07 7.98 5.26
N TRP A 154 4.08 8.19 6.12
CA TRP A 154 4.29 8.69 7.47
C TRP A 154 4.77 7.61 8.45
N GLY A 155 4.80 6.33 8.06
CA GLY A 155 5.46 5.25 8.79
C GLY A 155 6.97 5.23 8.58
N ALA A 156 7.45 5.64 7.41
CA ALA A 156 8.87 5.60 7.07
C ALA A 156 9.69 6.77 7.66
N GLN A 157 10.88 6.48 8.21
CA GLN A 157 11.79 7.51 8.72
C GLN A 157 12.53 8.26 7.60
N ALA A 158 12.83 7.57 6.50
CA ALA A 158 13.67 8.08 5.42
C ALA A 158 13.01 9.17 4.55
N VAL A 159 11.68 9.27 4.59
CA VAL A 159 10.91 10.12 3.67
C VAL A 159 10.42 11.43 4.31
N THR A 160 10.83 11.75 5.54
CA THR A 160 10.43 12.99 6.23
C THR A 160 10.75 14.26 5.45
N SER A 161 11.83 14.27 4.67
CA SER A 161 12.18 15.38 3.76
C SER A 161 11.35 15.43 2.47
N ILE A 162 10.60 14.37 2.17
CA ILE A 162 9.75 14.20 0.98
C ILE A 162 8.29 14.52 1.32
N LEU A 163 7.86 14.34 2.57
CA LEU A 163 6.48 14.61 2.99
C LEU A 163 6.04 16.07 2.78
N ASN A 164 6.99 17.02 2.71
CA ASN A 164 6.70 18.44 2.45
C ASN A 164 6.82 18.84 0.98
N CYS A 165 7.11 17.91 0.07
CA CYS A 165 7.28 18.20 -1.36
C CYS A 165 6.13 17.68 -2.23
N GLY A 166 6.05 18.11 -3.48
CA GLY A 166 5.05 17.61 -4.43
C GLY A 166 5.50 16.34 -5.17
N LEU A 167 4.58 15.72 -5.92
CA LEU A 167 4.85 14.51 -6.73
C LEU A 167 6.12 14.66 -7.61
N TYR A 168 6.34 15.82 -8.22
CA TYR A 168 7.46 16.03 -9.15
C TYR A 168 8.83 15.96 -8.49
N GLU A 169 8.95 16.39 -7.23
CA GLU A 169 10.19 16.23 -6.48
C GLU A 169 10.42 14.77 -6.10
N ALA A 170 9.37 14.05 -5.71
CA ALA A 170 9.45 12.61 -5.44
C ALA A 170 9.87 11.82 -6.70
N LEU A 171 9.36 12.20 -7.89
CA LEU A 171 9.77 11.61 -9.17
C LEU A 171 11.27 11.73 -9.47
N GLN A 172 11.96 12.74 -8.92
CA GLN A 172 13.41 12.91 -9.06
C GLN A 172 14.21 12.09 -8.03
N LYS A 173 13.57 11.63 -6.95
CA LYS A 173 14.22 10.92 -5.84
C LYS A 173 14.15 9.40 -5.97
N ILE A 174 13.17 8.84 -6.70
CA ILE A 174 13.12 7.41 -6.97
C ILE A 174 14.32 6.94 -7.81
N GLN A 175 14.73 5.68 -7.62
CA GLN A 175 15.81 5.06 -8.39
C GLN A 175 15.59 5.24 -9.91
N LYS A 176 16.64 5.67 -10.62
CA LYS A 176 16.65 5.66 -12.09
C LYS A 176 16.75 4.22 -12.59
N ARG A 177 16.12 3.92 -13.73
CA ARG A 177 16.24 2.60 -14.36
C ARG A 177 17.70 2.28 -14.72
N PRO A 178 18.14 1.01 -14.65
CA PRO A 178 17.34 -0.15 -14.25
C PRO A 178 17.00 -0.13 -12.75
N TRP A 179 15.75 -0.44 -12.44
CA TRP A 179 15.30 -0.61 -11.06
C TRP A 179 15.85 -1.89 -10.45
N LEU A 180 15.83 -1.99 -9.11
CA LEU A 180 16.29 -3.18 -8.41
C LEU A 180 15.51 -4.43 -8.86
N TYR A 181 14.19 -4.30 -9.01
CA TYR A 181 13.38 -5.21 -9.79
C TYR A 181 12.66 -4.39 -10.87
N ASP A 182 12.97 -4.66 -12.13
CA ASP A 182 12.52 -3.85 -13.26
C ASP A 182 11.69 -4.68 -14.25
N GLY A 183 10.40 -4.81 -13.95
CA GLY A 183 9.40 -5.48 -14.79
C GLY A 183 8.61 -4.54 -15.72
N LEU A 184 9.02 -3.27 -15.84
CA LEU A 184 8.23 -2.25 -16.54
C LEU A 184 8.03 -2.59 -18.02
N ASP A 185 9.08 -3.01 -18.71
CA ASP A 185 9.00 -3.29 -20.15
C ASP A 185 8.05 -4.47 -20.41
N LYS A 186 8.16 -5.54 -19.61
CA LYS A 186 7.25 -6.70 -19.69
C LYS A 186 5.79 -6.31 -19.41
N TRP A 187 5.57 -5.43 -18.44
CA TRP A 187 4.23 -4.92 -18.14
C TRP A 187 3.64 -4.15 -19.32
N ILE A 188 4.42 -3.24 -19.92
CA ILE A 188 3.97 -2.45 -21.08
C ILE A 188 3.72 -3.36 -22.29
N GLU A 189 4.59 -4.33 -22.56
CA GLU A 189 4.41 -5.33 -23.61
C GLU A 189 3.12 -6.15 -23.41
N LYS A 190 2.80 -6.52 -22.15
CA LYS A 190 1.52 -7.17 -21.84
C LYS A 190 0.34 -6.27 -22.18
N LEU A 191 0.39 -5.00 -21.79
CA LEU A 191 -0.67 -4.02 -22.07
C LEU A 191 -0.85 -3.75 -23.58
N GLU A 192 0.17 -3.95 -24.40
CA GLU A 192 0.04 -3.80 -25.86
C GLU A 192 -0.77 -4.94 -26.49
N THR A 193 -0.77 -6.12 -25.86
CA THR A 193 -1.37 -7.34 -26.42
C THR A 193 -2.64 -7.80 -25.70
N THR A 194 -2.83 -7.38 -24.45
CA THR A 194 -3.90 -7.86 -23.58
C THR A 194 -4.65 -6.70 -22.94
N VAL A 195 -5.99 -6.75 -22.98
CA VAL A 195 -6.87 -5.92 -22.16
C VAL A 195 -7.42 -6.80 -21.05
N HIS A 196 -7.02 -6.53 -19.82
CA HIS A 196 -7.56 -7.20 -18.63
C HIS A 196 -9.03 -6.87 -18.46
N HIS A 197 -9.82 -7.85 -18.04
CA HIS A 197 -11.26 -7.68 -17.80
C HIS A 197 -11.54 -6.89 -16.52
N CYS A 198 -10.89 -7.28 -15.42
CA CYS A 198 -11.12 -6.68 -14.11
C CYS A 198 -9.84 -6.70 -13.26
N ALA A 199 -9.44 -5.53 -12.77
CA ALA A 199 -8.29 -5.34 -11.91
C ALA A 199 -8.71 -5.12 -10.45
N ALA A 200 -8.11 -5.84 -9.50
CA ALA A 200 -8.17 -5.51 -8.08
C ALA A 200 -6.88 -4.78 -7.66
N VAL A 201 -7.00 -3.52 -7.24
CA VAL A 201 -5.87 -2.66 -6.85
C VAL A 201 -5.87 -2.48 -5.34
N PHE A 202 -4.91 -3.10 -4.65
CA PHE A 202 -4.70 -2.94 -3.22
C PHE A 202 -3.82 -1.71 -2.97
N VAL A 203 -4.46 -0.63 -2.54
CA VAL A 203 -3.87 0.71 -2.38
C VAL A 203 -3.23 0.90 -1.02
N ASP A 204 -2.21 1.74 -0.94
CA ASP A 204 -1.42 2.07 0.26
C ASP A 204 -1.90 3.40 0.87
N ASN A 205 -1.24 4.52 0.56
CA ASN A 205 -1.36 5.76 1.32
C ASN A 205 -2.46 6.71 0.80
N SER A 206 -2.92 7.58 1.70
CA SER A 206 -3.69 8.78 1.35
C SER A 206 -2.82 9.82 0.63
N GLY A 207 -3.46 10.90 0.15
CA GLY A 207 -2.78 12.08 -0.37
C GLY A 207 -2.25 11.90 -1.79
N VAL A 208 -1.00 12.32 -2.00
CA VAL A 208 -0.33 12.28 -3.31
C VAL A 208 -0.32 10.86 -3.89
N ASP A 209 -0.17 9.86 -3.05
CA ASP A 209 -0.12 8.45 -3.45
C ASP A 209 -1.40 8.01 -4.19
N ILE A 210 -2.51 7.96 -3.46
CA ILE A 210 -3.80 7.58 -4.04
C ILE A 210 -4.24 8.57 -5.13
N VAL A 211 -4.16 9.88 -4.89
CA VAL A 211 -4.77 10.88 -5.78
C VAL A 211 -3.96 11.13 -7.04
N LEU A 212 -2.63 11.27 -6.95
CA LEU A 212 -1.79 11.66 -8.09
C LEU A 212 -0.96 10.50 -8.68
N GLY A 213 -0.85 9.38 -7.95
CA GLY A 213 -0.26 8.13 -8.41
C GLY A 213 -1.31 7.14 -8.91
N ILE A 214 -2.09 6.58 -7.98
CA ILE A 214 -3.04 5.49 -8.27
C ILE A 214 -4.21 5.92 -9.15
N LEU A 215 -4.91 7.02 -8.85
CA LEU A 215 -6.10 7.41 -9.64
C LEU A 215 -5.80 7.67 -11.13
N PRO A 216 -4.71 8.35 -11.51
CA PRO A 216 -4.32 8.46 -12.92
C PRO A 216 -4.00 7.10 -13.56
N PHE A 217 -3.36 6.19 -12.83
CA PHE A 217 -3.09 4.82 -13.29
C PHE A 217 -4.38 4.03 -13.51
N VAL A 218 -5.32 4.09 -12.56
CA VAL A 218 -6.65 3.48 -12.62
C VAL A 218 -7.47 4.06 -13.77
N ARG A 219 -7.44 5.37 -13.96
CA ARG A 219 -8.07 6.03 -15.12
C ARG A 219 -7.54 5.46 -16.43
N ALA A 220 -6.25 5.20 -16.54
CA ALA A 220 -5.66 4.63 -17.74
C ALA A 220 -6.09 3.17 -17.98
N LEU A 221 -6.29 2.37 -16.92
CA LEU A 221 -6.90 1.04 -17.03
C LEU A 221 -8.37 1.12 -17.50
N LEU A 222 -9.16 2.01 -16.92
CA LEU A 222 -10.55 2.23 -17.30
C LEU A 222 -10.70 2.65 -18.78
N LEU A 223 -9.82 3.55 -19.25
CA LEU A 223 -9.79 3.98 -20.66
C LEU A 223 -9.46 2.84 -21.64
N ARG A 224 -8.86 1.74 -21.15
CA ARG A 224 -8.60 0.53 -21.93
C ARG A 224 -9.76 -0.47 -21.90
N GLY A 225 -10.80 -0.21 -21.09
CA GLY A 225 -11.93 -1.11 -20.89
C GLY A 225 -11.76 -2.10 -19.73
N THR A 226 -10.75 -1.93 -18.87
CA THR A 226 -10.56 -2.75 -17.68
C THR A 226 -11.39 -2.18 -16.53
N SER A 227 -12.33 -2.96 -15.99
CA SER A 227 -13.04 -2.61 -14.75
C SER A 227 -12.10 -2.69 -13.55
N VAL A 228 -12.33 -1.92 -12.49
CA VAL A 228 -11.41 -1.77 -11.36
C VAL A 228 -12.14 -1.83 -10.01
N ILE A 229 -11.61 -2.66 -9.12
CA ILE A 229 -11.94 -2.69 -7.69
C ILE A 229 -10.77 -2.06 -6.93
N LEU A 230 -10.97 -0.90 -6.32
CA LEU A 230 -10.02 -0.34 -5.37
C LEU A 230 -10.22 -0.97 -3.99
N CYS A 231 -9.21 -1.67 -3.51
CA CYS A 231 -9.21 -2.45 -2.28
C CYS A 231 -8.42 -1.70 -1.20
N ALA A 232 -9.14 -1.08 -0.26
CA ALA A 232 -8.57 -0.23 0.78
C ALA A 232 -8.84 -0.79 2.19
N ASN A 233 -8.12 -0.30 3.20
CA ASN A 233 -8.22 -0.83 4.56
C ASN A 233 -9.60 -0.64 5.19
N GLU A 234 -10.01 -1.59 6.03
CA GLU A 234 -11.22 -1.44 6.86
C GLU A 234 -10.97 -0.48 8.02
N TRP A 235 -9.79 -0.57 8.64
CA TRP A 235 -9.41 0.29 9.77
C TRP A 235 -8.19 1.15 9.43
N PRO A 236 -8.12 2.39 9.95
CA PRO A 236 -6.94 3.24 9.81
C PRO A 236 -5.70 2.54 10.36
N ALA A 237 -4.61 2.62 9.60
CA ALA A 237 -3.28 2.21 10.03
C ALA A 237 -2.28 3.17 9.37
N LEU A 238 -1.46 3.86 10.17
CA LEU A 238 -0.62 4.95 9.66
C LEU A 238 -1.44 5.93 8.78
N ASN A 239 -0.88 6.36 7.66
CA ASN A 239 -1.54 7.21 6.67
C ASN A 239 -2.19 6.43 5.52
N ASP A 240 -2.39 5.11 5.69
CA ASP A 240 -3.11 4.30 4.71
C ASP A 240 -4.53 4.83 4.50
N VAL A 241 -4.99 4.80 3.25
CA VAL A 241 -6.36 5.19 2.93
C VAL A 241 -7.33 4.07 3.32
N THR A 242 -8.40 4.40 4.04
CA THR A 242 -9.48 3.46 4.33
C THR A 242 -10.50 3.40 3.19
N ASN A 243 -11.30 2.34 3.13
CA ASN A 243 -12.38 2.20 2.14
C ASN A 243 -13.43 3.32 2.23
N VAL A 244 -13.71 3.86 3.41
CA VAL A 244 -14.64 4.98 3.60
C VAL A 244 -14.01 6.27 3.08
N GLU A 245 -12.77 6.57 3.47
CA GLU A 245 -12.05 7.76 3.00
C GLU A 245 -11.83 7.73 1.48
N LEU A 246 -11.55 6.55 0.92
CA LEU A 246 -11.38 6.39 -0.52
C LEU A 246 -12.68 6.64 -1.29
N GLN A 247 -13.84 6.29 -0.74
CA GLN A 247 -15.11 6.65 -1.35
C GLN A 247 -15.30 8.17 -1.40
N GLU A 248 -14.95 8.89 -0.33
CA GLU A 248 -15.00 10.36 -0.30
C GLU A 248 -14.01 10.98 -1.31
N VAL A 249 -12.78 10.48 -1.37
CA VAL A 249 -11.78 10.91 -2.35
C VAL A 249 -12.28 10.68 -3.79
N LEU A 250 -12.87 9.52 -4.08
CA LEU A 250 -13.42 9.23 -5.40
C LEU A 250 -14.61 10.13 -5.77
N GLN A 251 -15.48 10.46 -4.81
CA GLN A 251 -16.58 11.40 -5.05
C GLN A 251 -16.05 12.76 -5.53
N HIS A 252 -15.02 13.31 -4.87
CA HIS A 252 -14.38 14.54 -5.33
C HIS A 252 -13.64 14.36 -6.66
N ALA A 253 -12.89 13.27 -6.81
CA ALA A 253 -12.17 12.99 -8.06
C ALA A 253 -13.11 12.83 -9.26
N SER A 254 -14.34 12.33 -9.06
CA SER A 254 -15.36 12.20 -10.10
C SER A 254 -15.85 13.55 -10.63
N GLN A 255 -15.85 14.59 -9.79
CA GLN A 255 -16.20 15.95 -10.21
C GLN A 255 -15.10 16.58 -11.09
N ILE A 256 -13.86 16.09 -10.95
CA ILE A 256 -12.68 16.55 -11.70
C ILE A 256 -12.49 15.74 -12.99
N CYS A 257 -12.76 14.43 -12.94
CA CYS A 257 -12.47 13.50 -14.03
C CYS A 257 -13.73 12.78 -14.55
N PRO A 258 -14.21 13.13 -15.76
CA PRO A 258 -15.38 12.48 -16.36
C PRO A 258 -15.25 10.96 -16.54
N VAL A 259 -14.04 10.45 -16.75
CA VAL A 259 -13.77 9.00 -16.89
C VAL A 259 -14.06 8.27 -15.58
N LEU A 260 -13.58 8.82 -14.45
CA LEU A 260 -13.83 8.26 -13.13
C LEU A 260 -15.32 8.33 -12.79
N ALA A 261 -15.97 9.46 -13.09
CA ALA A 261 -17.42 9.62 -12.89
C ALA A 261 -18.24 8.59 -13.68
N ALA A 262 -17.93 8.40 -14.96
CA ALA A 262 -18.62 7.43 -15.80
C ALA A 262 -18.43 6.00 -15.27
N ALA A 263 -17.20 5.61 -14.95
CA ALA A 263 -16.89 4.28 -14.43
C ALA A 263 -17.56 4.00 -13.07
N MET A 264 -17.66 5.01 -12.20
CA MET A 264 -18.41 4.88 -10.95
C MET A 264 -19.91 4.69 -11.20
N ALA A 265 -20.48 5.41 -12.17
CA ALA A 265 -21.89 5.32 -12.51
C ALA A 265 -22.28 3.97 -13.14
N THR A 266 -21.40 3.37 -13.94
CA THR A 266 -21.61 2.05 -14.56
C THR A 266 -21.27 0.89 -13.62
N GLY A 267 -20.57 1.16 -12.51
CA GLY A 267 -20.06 0.13 -11.60
C GLY A 267 -18.77 -0.53 -12.06
N ASP A 268 -18.11 0.04 -13.09
CA ASP A 268 -16.78 -0.36 -13.57
C ASP A 268 -15.66 0.14 -12.66
N LEU A 269 -15.91 1.12 -11.79
CA LEU A 269 -15.01 1.53 -10.72
C LEU A 269 -15.74 1.45 -9.37
N VAL A 270 -15.27 0.57 -8.48
CA VAL A 270 -15.85 0.40 -7.14
C VAL A 270 -14.79 0.38 -6.06
N VAL A 271 -15.16 0.79 -4.84
CA VAL A 271 -14.30 0.69 -3.65
C VAL A 271 -14.80 -0.42 -2.75
N ARG A 272 -13.88 -1.24 -2.25
CA ARG A 272 -14.17 -2.29 -1.28
C ARG A 272 -13.15 -2.32 -0.16
N SER A 273 -13.63 -2.76 0.99
CA SER A 273 -12.77 -3.08 2.11
C SER A 273 -12.01 -4.36 1.85
N ASN A 274 -10.70 -4.29 2.05
CA ASN A 274 -9.83 -5.46 2.04
C ASN A 274 -9.83 -6.20 3.40
N GLY A 275 -10.56 -5.71 4.42
CA GLY A 275 -10.65 -6.32 5.76
C GLY A 275 -9.44 -6.08 6.67
N GLN A 276 -8.36 -5.47 6.17
CA GLN A 276 -7.13 -5.27 6.93
C GLN A 276 -7.28 -4.14 7.95
N ARG A 277 -6.58 -4.32 9.07
CA ARG A 277 -6.52 -3.36 10.18
C ARG A 277 -5.09 -2.86 10.45
N GLY A 278 -4.14 -3.25 9.62
CA GLY A 278 -2.74 -2.86 9.67
C GLY A 278 -2.27 -2.51 8.26
N PRO A 279 -1.01 -2.05 8.10
CA PRO A 279 -0.48 -1.61 6.81
C PRO A 279 -0.06 -2.76 5.87
N CYS A 280 -0.13 -4.01 6.34
CA CYS A 280 0.21 -5.19 5.56
C CYS A 280 -1.03 -5.91 5.03
N LEU A 281 -0.84 -6.80 4.05
CA LEU A 281 -1.93 -7.55 3.42
C LEU A 281 -1.71 -9.05 3.55
N ASP A 282 -2.67 -9.75 4.15
CA ASP A 282 -2.74 -11.20 4.16
C ASP A 282 -3.99 -11.65 3.40
N PHE A 283 -3.82 -12.30 2.24
CA PHE A 283 -4.93 -12.79 1.42
C PHE A 283 -5.82 -13.81 2.14
N ARG A 284 -5.32 -14.47 3.20
CA ARG A 284 -6.10 -15.41 4.02
C ARG A 284 -7.15 -14.70 4.87
N THR A 285 -6.97 -13.42 5.14
CA THR A 285 -7.83 -12.61 6.01
C THR A 285 -8.59 -11.51 5.26
N VAL A 286 -8.49 -11.49 3.92
CA VAL A 286 -9.31 -10.58 3.10
C VAL A 286 -10.80 -10.87 3.31
N SER A 287 -11.60 -9.80 3.30
CA SER A 287 -13.05 -9.90 3.55
C SER A 287 -13.73 -10.87 2.57
N VAL A 288 -14.68 -11.66 3.07
CA VAL A 288 -15.46 -12.61 2.26
C VAL A 288 -16.18 -11.91 1.13
N ASP A 289 -16.67 -10.68 1.37
CA ASP A 289 -17.34 -9.85 0.38
C ASP A 289 -16.39 -9.48 -0.77
N LEU A 290 -15.16 -9.03 -0.46
CA LEU A 290 -14.17 -8.73 -1.49
C LEU A 290 -13.77 -10.00 -2.26
N CYS A 291 -13.49 -11.11 -1.57
CA CYS A 291 -13.17 -12.37 -2.24
C CYS A 291 -14.28 -12.83 -3.20
N THR A 292 -15.54 -12.69 -2.76
CA THR A 292 -16.72 -13.04 -3.56
C THR A 292 -16.85 -12.12 -4.77
N GLU A 293 -16.70 -10.81 -4.59
CA GLU A 293 -16.80 -9.85 -5.68
C GLU A 293 -15.67 -10.01 -6.71
N MET A 294 -14.44 -10.25 -6.26
CA MET A 294 -13.31 -10.54 -7.16
C MET A 294 -13.60 -11.78 -8.03
N LYS A 295 -14.19 -12.83 -7.43
CA LYS A 295 -14.59 -14.04 -8.15
C LYS A 295 -15.72 -13.77 -9.14
N MET A 296 -16.77 -13.06 -8.72
CA MET A 296 -17.94 -12.76 -9.53
C MET A 296 -17.64 -11.86 -10.72
N ARG A 297 -16.74 -10.89 -10.53
CA ARG A 297 -16.26 -9.99 -11.60
C ARG A 297 -15.15 -10.61 -12.45
N GLY A 298 -14.71 -11.83 -12.15
CA GLY A 298 -13.64 -12.49 -12.90
C GLY A 298 -12.35 -11.67 -12.93
N VAL A 299 -11.89 -11.19 -11.76
CA VAL A 299 -10.62 -10.47 -11.64
C VAL A 299 -9.50 -11.30 -12.27
N ASP A 300 -8.81 -10.70 -13.23
CA ASP A 300 -7.72 -11.30 -14.00
C ASP A 300 -6.41 -10.49 -13.90
N LEU A 301 -6.41 -9.42 -13.10
CA LEU A 301 -5.24 -8.64 -12.71
C LEU A 301 -5.30 -8.24 -11.23
N ILE A 302 -4.23 -8.51 -10.48
CA ILE A 302 -4.09 -8.02 -9.09
C ILE A 302 -2.88 -7.10 -8.99
N ILE A 303 -3.10 -5.88 -8.51
CA ILE A 303 -2.06 -4.88 -8.32
C ILE A 303 -1.87 -4.66 -6.82
N LEU A 304 -0.65 -4.85 -6.33
CA LEU A 304 -0.24 -4.64 -4.95
C LEU A 304 0.68 -3.44 -4.90
N GLU A 305 0.26 -2.41 -4.19
CA GLU A 305 1.04 -1.17 -4.06
C GLU A 305 1.50 -0.96 -2.61
N GLY A 306 2.74 -0.52 -2.47
CA GLY A 306 3.33 -0.13 -1.19
C GLY A 306 4.18 -1.19 -0.51
N MET A 307 5.08 -0.73 0.37
CA MET A 307 6.00 -1.60 1.09
C MET A 307 5.27 -2.60 1.98
N GLY A 308 4.21 -2.17 2.68
CA GLY A 308 3.45 -3.05 3.57
C GLY A 308 2.85 -4.24 2.83
N ARG A 309 2.22 -3.99 1.67
CA ARG A 309 1.38 -4.93 0.93
C ARG A 309 2.12 -5.73 -0.13
N ALA A 310 3.20 -5.19 -0.71
CA ALA A 310 3.92 -5.79 -1.83
C ALA A 310 5.39 -6.18 -1.52
N LEU A 311 5.96 -5.71 -0.39
CA LEU A 311 7.33 -6.00 0.00
C LEU A 311 7.46 -6.73 1.34
N HIS A 312 6.92 -6.16 2.43
CA HIS A 312 6.88 -6.81 3.75
C HIS A 312 5.95 -8.01 3.73
N THR A 313 4.86 -7.89 2.96
CA THR A 313 4.00 -9.01 2.58
C THR A 313 3.93 -9.17 1.07
N ASN A 314 3.64 -10.38 0.62
CA ASN A 314 3.33 -10.77 -0.76
C ASN A 314 4.43 -10.62 -1.81
N LEU A 315 5.66 -10.24 -1.45
CA LEU A 315 6.77 -10.17 -2.41
C LEU A 315 6.92 -11.48 -3.19
N ASN A 316 6.92 -12.60 -2.44
CA ASN A 316 7.09 -13.95 -2.98
C ASN A 316 5.76 -14.68 -3.25
N ALA A 317 4.61 -14.01 -3.09
CA ALA A 317 3.31 -14.64 -3.30
C ALA A 317 3.07 -14.91 -4.79
N ARG A 318 2.68 -16.14 -5.11
CA ARG A 318 2.29 -16.55 -6.46
C ARG A 318 0.78 -16.41 -6.62
N LEU A 319 0.34 -15.45 -7.42
CA LEU A 319 -1.08 -15.22 -7.67
C LEU A 319 -1.58 -16.08 -8.85
N ALA A 320 -2.88 -16.40 -8.85
CA ALA A 320 -3.53 -17.22 -9.86
C ALA A 320 -3.82 -16.45 -11.17
N VAL A 321 -3.59 -15.14 -11.16
CA VAL A 321 -3.88 -14.19 -12.24
C VAL A 321 -2.65 -13.33 -12.50
N ASP A 322 -2.68 -12.49 -13.54
CA ASP A 322 -1.60 -11.54 -13.77
C ASP A 322 -1.46 -10.65 -12.55
N SER A 323 -0.23 -10.28 -12.19
CA SER A 323 0.00 -9.45 -11.02
C SER A 323 1.11 -8.44 -11.20
N LEU A 324 0.95 -7.32 -10.52
CA LEU A 324 1.90 -6.23 -10.50
C LEU A 324 2.16 -5.80 -9.06
N LYS A 325 3.41 -5.89 -8.62
CA LYS A 325 3.86 -5.49 -7.29
C LYS A 325 4.73 -4.24 -7.42
N LEU A 326 4.32 -3.14 -6.78
CA LEU A 326 4.95 -1.83 -6.86
C LEU A 326 5.33 -1.34 -5.46
N ALA A 327 6.60 -1.05 -5.21
CA ALA A 327 7.02 -0.41 -3.97
C ALA A 327 8.32 0.37 -4.14
N VAL A 328 8.49 1.42 -3.34
CA VAL A 328 9.79 2.07 -3.12
C VAL A 328 10.33 1.66 -1.77
N VAL A 329 11.58 1.19 -1.70
CA VAL A 329 12.18 0.71 -0.44
C VAL A 329 12.65 1.91 0.39
N LYS A 330 11.85 2.29 1.38
CA LYS A 330 12.06 3.44 2.29
C LYS A 330 12.85 3.09 3.57
N ASN A 331 13.47 1.90 3.60
CA ASN A 331 14.28 1.43 4.70
C ASN A 331 15.68 1.01 4.18
N ALA A 332 16.73 1.69 4.65
CA ALA A 332 18.08 1.51 4.11
C ALA A 332 18.65 0.10 4.38
N TRP A 333 18.38 -0.47 5.56
CA TRP A 333 18.83 -1.81 5.91
C TRP A 333 18.16 -2.87 5.01
N LEU A 334 16.84 -2.74 4.80
CA LEU A 334 16.10 -3.64 3.93
C LEU A 334 16.54 -3.48 2.47
N ALA A 335 16.75 -2.25 2.01
CA ALA A 335 17.25 -2.00 0.66
C ALA A 335 18.59 -2.70 0.42
N GLN A 336 19.54 -2.53 1.36
CA GLN A 336 20.86 -3.18 1.28
C GLN A 336 20.72 -4.71 1.24
N ARG A 337 19.83 -5.27 2.05
CA ARG A 337 19.56 -6.71 2.10
C ARG A 337 18.93 -7.24 0.79
N LEU A 338 18.18 -6.41 0.09
CA LEU A 338 17.64 -6.71 -1.24
C LEU A 338 18.67 -6.46 -2.37
N GLY A 339 19.87 -5.96 -2.04
CA GLY A 339 20.94 -5.70 -3.02
C GLY A 339 20.88 -4.31 -3.68
N GLY A 340 20.16 -3.35 -3.11
CA GLY A 340 20.02 -2.00 -3.65
C GLY A 340 20.22 -0.87 -2.63
N PRO A 341 20.35 0.39 -3.08
CA PRO A 341 20.40 1.55 -2.20
C PRO A 341 19.02 1.92 -1.63
N LEU A 342 18.99 2.80 -0.63
CA LEU A 342 17.73 3.44 -0.17
C LEU A 342 16.97 4.05 -1.37
N PHE A 343 15.64 3.93 -1.35
CA PHE A 343 14.74 4.28 -2.45
C PHE A 343 14.89 3.43 -3.72
N SER A 344 15.48 2.24 -3.58
CA SER A 344 15.37 1.20 -4.62
C SER A 344 13.91 0.95 -4.98
N VAL A 345 13.67 0.71 -6.26
CA VAL A 345 12.33 0.46 -6.79
C VAL A 345 12.13 -1.04 -6.98
N ILE A 346 10.99 -1.52 -6.47
CA ILE A 346 10.44 -2.84 -6.75
C ILE A 346 9.31 -2.65 -7.74
N PHE A 347 9.50 -3.14 -8.97
CA PHE A 347 8.47 -3.23 -9.98
C PHE A 347 8.49 -4.64 -10.55
N ILE A 348 7.59 -5.50 -10.06
CA ILE A 348 7.54 -6.91 -10.46
C ILE A 348 6.22 -7.15 -11.16
N TYR A 349 6.29 -7.44 -12.45
CA TYR A 349 5.16 -7.96 -13.22
C TYR A 349 5.31 -9.47 -13.37
N GLU A 350 4.28 -10.21 -12.99
CA GLU A 350 4.19 -11.67 -13.13
C GLU A 350 2.94 -12.01 -13.93
N GLU A 351 3.11 -12.76 -15.02
CA GLU A 351 1.99 -13.30 -15.77
C GLU A 351 1.36 -14.47 -15.02
N LYS A 352 0.05 -14.68 -15.19
CA LYS A 352 -0.66 -15.80 -14.60
C LYS A 352 0.07 -17.12 -14.89
N PRO A 353 0.24 -18.00 -13.89
CA PRO A 353 0.90 -19.27 -14.12
C PRO A 353 0.15 -20.14 -15.13
N LEU A 354 0.88 -20.82 -16.02
CA LEU A 354 0.31 -21.87 -16.84
C LEU A 354 0.02 -23.09 -15.96
N VAL A 355 -1.23 -23.55 -15.97
CA VAL A 355 -1.58 -24.82 -15.34
C VAL A 355 -1.00 -25.93 -16.22
N THR A 356 0.12 -26.52 -15.79
CA THR A 356 0.74 -27.68 -16.44
C THR A 356 0.03 -28.96 -16.11
#